data_AF-A0A9W7G7T3-F1
#
_entry.id   AF-A0A9W7G7T3-F1
#
_cell.length_a   1.000
_cell.length_b   1.000
_cell.length_c   1.000
_cell.angle_alpha   90.00
_cell.angle_beta   90.00
_cell.angle_gamma   90.00
#
_symmetry.space_group_name_H-M   'P 1'
#
loop_
_entity.id
_entity.type
_entity.pdbx_description
1 polymer ?
#
loop_
_entity_poly.entity_id
_entity_poly.type
_entity_poly.pdbx_seq_one_letter_code
_entity_poly.pdbx_strand_id
1 'polypeptide(L)'
;MLIKSLGVVVLLHAAYGTIKFREANPDSLIESPPQEILLQLVVGFVIALVGTLYSLPPLGVVRGNSSKKENPKYVKPPPSSRSRDFDIFNHRMMPN
;
A
#
# COMPACT_ATOMS: atom_id res chain seq x y z
N MET A 1 4.23 1.17 -10.94
CA MET A 1 5.68 1.04 -10.64
C MET A 1 6.56 2.02 -11.42
N LEU A 2 6.36 2.21 -12.73
CA LEU A 2 7.18 3.11 -13.56
C LEU A 2 7.29 4.56 -13.05
N ILE A 3 6.18 5.14 -12.57
CA ILE A 3 6.15 6.51 -12.02
C ILE A 3 7.00 6.63 -10.75
N LYS A 4 6.93 5.61 -9.88
CA LYS A 4 7.75 5.55 -8.65
C LYS A 4 9.24 5.50 -9.00
N SER A 5 9.65 4.64 -9.93
CA SER A 5 11.05 4.54 -10.35
C SER A 5 11.55 5.84 -10.99
N LEU A 6 10.70 6.51 -11.80
CA LEU A 6 11.05 7.80 -12.38
C LEU A 6 11.31 8.86 -11.30
N GLY A 7 10.43 8.96 -10.30
CA GLY A 7 10.62 9.86 -9.16
C GLY A 7 11.91 9.59 -8.39
N VAL A 8 12.26 8.31 -8.17
CA VAL A 8 13.52 7.92 -7.51
C VAL A 8 14.74 8.32 -8.34
N VAL A 9 14.71 8.14 -9.66
CA VAL A 9 15.81 8.56 -10.54
C VAL A 9 16.01 10.08 -10.51
N VAL A 10 14.92 10.85 -10.53
CA VAL A 10 14.99 12.32 -10.43
C VAL A 10 15.57 12.75 -9.08
N LEU A 11 15.17 12.11 -7.98
CA LEU A 11 15.72 12.37 -6.66
C LEU A 11 17.22 12.03 -6.58
N LEU A 12 17.63 10.90 -7.17
CA LEU A 12 19.04 10.51 -7.23
C LEU A 12 19.85 11.54 -8.04
N HIS A 13 19.30 12.03 -9.14
CA HIS A 13 19.94 13.06 -9.95
C HIS A 13 20.07 14.39 -9.19
N ALA A 14 19.03 14.81 -8.47
CA ALA A 14 19.10 16.00 -7.62
C ALA A 14 20.16 15.85 -6.50
N ALA A 15 20.24 14.66 -5.88
CA ALA A 15 21.26 14.36 -4.87
C ALA A 15 22.69 14.37 -5.44
N TYR A 16 22.88 13.87 -6.66
CA TYR A 16 24.16 14.00 -7.34
C TYR A 16 24.52 15.47 -7.59
N GLY A 17 23.54 16.28 -8.01
CA GLY A 17 23.70 17.72 -8.18
C GLY A 17 24.14 18.44 -6.90
N THR A 18 23.55 18.11 -5.75
CA THR A 18 23.95 18.72 -4.46
C THR A 18 25.37 18.32 -4.06
N ILE A 19 25.76 17.06 -4.28
CA ILE A 19 27.13 16.60 -4.03
C ILE A 19 28.11 17.38 -4.91
N LYS A 20 27.83 17.51 -6.20
CA LYS A 20 28.70 18.25 -7.12
C LYS A 20 28.80 19.73 -6.81
N PHE A 21 27.69 20.36 -6.42
CA PHE A 21 27.70 21.75 -5.96
C PHE A 21 28.60 21.93 -4.73
N ARG A 22 28.56 20.98 -3.79
CA ARG A 22 29.38 21.02 -2.57
C ARG A 22 30.86 20.68 -2.81
N GLU A 23 31.14 19.81 -3.77
CA GLU A 23 32.52 19.57 -4.23
C GLU A 23 33.12 20.82 -4.90
N ALA A 24 32.31 21.56 -5.67
CA ALA A 24 32.74 22.79 -6.32
C ALA A 24 32.91 23.97 -5.36
N ASN A 25 32.14 23.99 -4.26
CA ASN A 25 32.15 25.06 -3.26
C ASN A 25 32.37 24.47 -1.86
N PRO A 26 33.59 24.00 -1.53
CA PRO A 26 33.86 23.33 -0.26
C PRO A 26 33.77 24.27 0.95
N ASP A 27 34.09 25.56 0.77
CA ASP A 27 34.10 26.57 1.83
C ASP A 27 32.73 27.19 2.10
N SER A 28 31.76 26.94 1.21
CA SER A 28 30.42 27.52 1.26
C SER A 28 29.48 26.71 2.19
N LEU A 29 29.92 26.40 3.41
CA LEU A 29 29.16 25.61 4.39
C LEU A 29 27.78 26.18 4.73
N ILE A 30 27.55 27.47 4.44
CA ILE A 30 26.32 28.22 4.73
C ILE A 30 25.54 28.54 3.44
N GLU A 31 26.14 28.37 2.27
CA GLU A 31 25.52 28.77 1.02
C GLU A 31 24.50 27.72 0.58
N SER A 32 23.26 28.17 0.41
CA SER A 32 22.19 27.30 -0.05
C SER A 32 22.45 26.86 -1.49
N PRO A 33 22.15 25.60 -1.84
CA PRO A 33 22.24 25.14 -3.22
C PRO A 33 21.40 26.01 -4.19
N PRO A 34 21.76 26.05 -5.48
CA PRO A 34 20.97 26.72 -6.50
C PRO A 34 19.51 26.30 -6.45
N GLN A 35 18.61 27.26 -6.64
CA GLN A 35 17.16 27.03 -6.59
C GLN A 35 16.68 25.94 -7.56
N GLU A 36 17.38 25.73 -8.66
CA GLU A 36 17.11 24.68 -9.63
C GLU A 36 17.21 23.27 -9.01
N ILE A 37 18.23 23.03 -8.18
CA ILE A 37 18.43 21.73 -7.51
C ILE A 37 17.33 21.50 -6.47
N LEU A 38 16.96 22.55 -5.74
CA LEU A 38 15.84 22.52 -4.80
C LEU A 38 14.52 22.21 -5.51
N LEU A 39 14.24 22.86 -6.65
CA LEU A 39 13.05 22.61 -7.45
C LEU A 39 13.02 21.15 -7.94
N GLN A 40 14.14 20.63 -8.43
CA GLN A 40 14.24 19.25 -8.90
C GLN A 40 14.00 18.24 -7.77
N LEU A 41 14.50 18.53 -6.57
CA LEU A 41 14.24 17.72 -5.38
C LEU A 41 12.74 17.68 -5.04
N VAL A 42 12.09 18.85 -5.02
CA VAL A 42 10.65 18.97 -4.72
C VAL A 42 9.81 18.24 -5.76
N VAL A 43 10.10 18.44 -7.05
CA VAL A 43 9.40 17.77 -8.16
C VAL A 43 9.60 16.26 -8.10
N GLY A 44 10.84 15.80 -7.90
CA GLY A 44 11.16 14.38 -7.74
C GLY A 44 10.43 13.74 -6.55
N PHE A 45 10.37 14.45 -5.43
CA PHE A 45 9.65 14.01 -4.23
C PHE A 45 8.15 13.86 -4.50
N VAL A 46 7.51 14.85 -5.12
CA VAL A 46 6.08 14.81 -5.45
C VAL A 46 5.77 13.65 -6.40
N ILE A 47 6.58 13.44 -7.44
CA ILE A 47 6.40 12.32 -8.38
C ILE A 47 6.53 10.98 -7.66
N ALA A 48 7.55 10.82 -6.81
CA ALA A 48 7.75 9.61 -6.02
C ALA A 48 6.57 9.36 -5.07
N LEU A 49 6.10 10.39 -4.37
CA LEU A 49 4.95 10.33 -3.46
C LEU A 49 3.68 9.90 -4.18
N VAL A 50 3.37 10.54 -5.30
CA VAL A 50 2.22 10.17 -6.15
C VAL A 50 2.35 8.73 -6.63
N GLY A 51 3.54 8.34 -7.10
CA GLY A 51 3.83 6.97 -7.51
C GLY A 51 3.64 5.94 -6.39
N THR A 52 3.93 6.30 -5.13
CA THR A 52 3.66 5.45 -3.96
C THR A 52 2.17 5.38 -3.62
N LEU A 53 1.45 6.50 -3.69
CA LEU A 53 0.04 6.57 -3.36
C LEU A 53 -0.80 5.73 -4.32
N TYR A 54 -0.51 5.78 -5.62
CA TYR A 54 -1.15 4.93 -6.64
C TYR A 54 -0.78 3.45 -6.53
N SER A 55 0.32 3.12 -5.86
CA SER A 55 0.73 1.73 -5.66
C SER A 55 0.08 1.08 -4.44
N LEU A 56 -0.64 1.85 -3.61
CA LEU A 56 -1.33 1.30 -2.46
C LEU A 56 -2.53 0.46 -2.92
N PRO A 57 -2.74 -0.73 -2.35
CA PRO A 57 -3.96 -1.48 -2.60
C PRO A 57 -5.17 -0.68 -2.08
N PRO A 58 -6.37 -0.89 -2.65
CA PRO A 58 -7.58 -0.25 -2.15
C PRO A 58 -7.76 -0.56 -0.66
N LEU A 59 -8.17 0.46 0.11
CA LEU A 59 -8.44 0.31 1.53
C LEU A 59 -9.46 -0.81 1.73
N GLY A 60 -9.08 -1.84 2.47
CA GLY A 60 -9.95 -2.96 2.79
C GLY A 60 -11.15 -2.47 3.60
N VAL A 61 -12.34 -2.94 3.26
CA VAL A 61 -13.54 -2.64 4.04
C VAL A 61 -13.38 -3.27 5.42
N VAL A 62 -13.19 -2.43 6.44
CA VAL A 62 -13.24 -2.88 7.83
C VAL A 62 -14.67 -3.29 8.10
N ARG A 63 -14.92 -4.60 8.10
CA ARG A 63 -16.21 -5.17 8.49
C ARG A 63 -16.36 -4.93 9.99
N GLY A 64 -16.89 -3.77 10.35
CA GLY A 64 -17.28 -3.50 11.72
C GLY A 64 -18.27 -4.58 12.13
N ASN A 65 -18.00 -5.26 13.24
CA ASN A 65 -18.99 -6.06 13.96
C ASN A 65 -20.03 -5.09 14.55
N SER A 66 -20.75 -4.36 13.70
CA SER A 66 -22.00 -3.74 14.06
C SER A 66 -22.97 -4.90 14.23
N SER A 67 -23.16 -5.27 15.49
CA SER A 67 -24.18 -6.19 15.98
C SER A 67 -25.56 -5.76 15.45
N LYS A 68 -25.87 -6.11 14.20
CA LYS A 68 -27.24 -6.08 13.70
C LYS A 68 -27.88 -7.42 14.04
N LYS A 69 -28.84 -7.35 14.96
CA LYS A 69 -29.99 -8.24 15.05
C LYS A 69 -30.57 -8.41 13.65
N GLU A 70 -30.19 -9.46 12.93
CA GLU A 70 -30.77 -9.79 11.65
C GLU A 70 -31.24 -11.24 11.70
N ASN A 71 -32.53 -11.39 11.44
CA ASN A 71 -33.29 -12.64 11.48
C ASN A 71 -32.56 -13.81 10.79
N PRO A 72 -32.61 -15.03 11.34
CA PRO A 72 -31.89 -16.17 10.80
C PRO A 72 -32.59 -16.71 9.54
N LYS A 73 -32.47 -16.02 8.41
CA LYS A 73 -32.68 -16.63 7.10
C LYS A 73 -31.37 -17.21 6.60
N TYR A 74 -31.14 -18.46 6.97
CA TYR A 74 -30.29 -19.45 6.30
C TYR A 74 -29.10 -18.87 5.51
N VAL A 75 -28.09 -18.42 6.25
CA VAL A 75 -26.73 -18.28 5.69
C VAL A 75 -26.16 -19.69 5.62
N LYS A 76 -26.07 -20.26 4.41
CA LYS A 76 -25.24 -21.46 4.21
C LYS A 76 -23.82 -21.08 4.62
N PRO A 77 -23.24 -21.71 5.65
CA PRO A 77 -21.89 -21.37 6.07
C PRO A 77 -20.90 -21.74 4.95
N PRO A 78 -19.78 -21.02 4.83
CA PRO A 78 -18.74 -21.35 3.87
C PRO A 78 -18.26 -22.80 4.07
N PRO A 79 -17.83 -23.50 3.01
CA PRO A 79 -17.53 -24.94 3.05
C PRO A 79 -16.42 -25.31 4.05
N SER A 80 -15.61 -24.35 4.48
CA SER A 80 -14.57 -24.51 5.51
C SER A 80 -15.11 -24.55 6.95
N SER A 81 -16.35 -24.14 7.19
CA SER A 81 -17.02 -24.24 8.50
C SER A 81 -17.84 -25.52 8.64
N ARG A 82 -17.86 -26.36 7.59
CA ARG A 82 -18.44 -27.70 7.64
C ARG A 82 -17.36 -28.64 8.19
N SER A 83 -17.14 -28.59 9.50
CA SER A 83 -16.35 -29.64 10.16
C SER A 83 -17.04 -30.98 9.86
N ARG A 84 -16.37 -31.83 9.07
CA ARG A 84 -16.81 -33.20 8.76
C ARG A 84 -16.91 -34.07 10.02
N ASP A 85 -16.46 -33.56 11.15
CA ASP A 85 -16.39 -34.26 12.43
C ASP A 85 -17.78 -34.51 13.06
N PHE A 86 -18.84 -33.88 12.54
CA PHE A 86 -20.21 -34.07 13.04
C PHE A 86 -21.18 -34.69 12.01
N ASP A 87 -20.69 -35.31 10.93
CA ASP A 87 -21.55 -36.09 10.01
C ASP A 87 -21.87 -37.48 10.60
N ILE A 88 -22.21 -37.49 11.88
CA ILE A 88 -22.37 -38.69 12.70
C ILE A 88 -23.87 -38.81 13.05
N PHE A 89 -24.51 -39.73 12.33
CA PHE A 89 -25.84 -40.32 12.56
C PHE A 89 -27.08 -39.47 12.25
N ASN A 90 -27.55 -39.55 11.00
CA ASN A 90 -28.97 -39.78 10.79
C ASN A 90 -29.24 -40.64 9.54
N HIS A 91 -28.83 -41.91 9.59
CA HIS A 91 -29.40 -42.96 8.74
C HIS A 91 -30.58 -43.59 9.48
N ARG A 92 -31.65 -42.83 9.72
CA ARG A 92 -32.95 -43.44 9.95
C ARG A 92 -33.79 -43.24 8.70
N MET A 93 -34.38 -44.35 8.26
CA MET A 93 -35.33 -44.54 7.18
C MET A 93 -34.73 -45.00 5.84
N MET A 94 -34.49 -46.30 5.74
CA MET A 94 -34.99 -47.04 4.57
C MET A 94 -36.06 -48.03 5.06
N PRO A 95 -37.31 -47.91 4.60
CA PRO A 95 -38.36 -48.90 4.83
C PRO A 95 -38.16 -50.16 3.95
N ASN A 96 -38.55 -51.29 4.55
CA ASN A 96 -38.67 -52.69 4.09
C ASN A 96 -38.37 -53.04 2.62
#